data_AF-A0A3P3XGA2-F1
#
_entry.id   AF-A0A3P3XGA2-F1
#
_cell.length_a   1.000
_cell.length_b   1.000
_cell.length_c   1.000
_cell.angle_alpha   90.00
_cell.angle_beta   90.00
_cell.angle_gamma   90.00
#
_symmetry.space_group_name_H-M   'P 1'
#
loop_
_entity.id
_entity.type
_entity.pdbx_description
1 polymer ?
#
loop_
_entity_poly.entity_id
_entity_poly.type
_entity_poly.pdbx_seq_one_letter_code
_entity_poly.pdbx_strand_id
1 'polypeptide(L)' 'MKDFEKKIARLEQLAEQMRDTDLPLEKSFEIFEEGITLARSLKKELDELQGKVEVLLNSLEEDESPRTAAFEDQAQNIQP' A
#
# COMPACT_ATOMS: atom_id res chain seq x y z
N MET A 1 3.91 -3.29 -11.06
CA MET A 1 2.68 -4.08 -11.36
C MET A 1 3.00 -5.47 -11.88
N LYS A 2 3.75 -5.65 -12.98
CA LYS A 2 4.09 -6.98 -13.51
C LYS A 2 4.68 -7.95 -12.47
N ASP A 3 5.49 -7.46 -11.53
CA ASP A 3 6.04 -8.34 -10.49
C ASP A 3 5.03 -8.70 -9.38
N PHE A 4 4.08 -7.81 -9.07
CA PHE A 4 2.98 -8.08 -8.16
C PHE A 4 2.04 -9.16 -8.75
N GLU A 5 1.68 -9.02 -10.02
CA GLU A 5 0.88 -10.02 -10.76
C GLU A 5 1.57 -11.39 -10.80
N LYS A 6 2.90 -11.42 -11.03
CA LYS A 6 3.67 -12.68 -10.95
C LYS A 6 3.62 -13.31 -9.57
N LYS A 7 3.73 -12.51 -8.50
CA LYS A 7 3.63 -13.00 -7.12
C LYS A 7 2.23 -13.56 -6.83
N ILE A 8 1.18 -12.93 -7.34
CA ILE A 8 -0.19 -13.48 -7.23
C ILE A 8 -0.30 -14.80 -7.98
N ALA A 9 0.12 -14.85 -9.24
CA ALA A 9 0.06 -16.07 -10.04
C ALA A 9 0.84 -17.22 -9.38
N ARG A 10 2.00 -16.92 -8.76
CA ARG A 10 2.75 -17.91 -7.98
C ARG A 10 1.98 -18.37 -6.74
N LEU A 11 1.32 -17.48 -6.02
CA LEU A 11 0.49 -17.84 -4.86
C LEU A 11 -0.63 -18.81 -5.25
N GLU A 12 -1.31 -18.55 -6.37
CA GLU A 12 -2.36 -19.41 -6.91
C GLU A 12 -1.82 -20.79 -7.29
N GLN A 13 -0.64 -20.84 -7.93
CA GLN A 13 0.03 -22.11 -8.25
C GLN A 13 0.37 -22.92 -7.00
N LEU A 14 0.84 -22.27 -5.93
CA LEU A 14 1.12 -22.94 -4.65
C LEU A 14 -0.17 -23.48 -4.02
N ALA A 15 -1.26 -22.70 -4.05
CA ALA A 15 -2.56 -23.11 -3.53
C ALA A 15 -3.20 -24.25 -4.34
N GLU A 16 -2.92 -24.34 -5.65
CA GLU A 16 -3.31 -25.49 -6.47
C GLU A 16 -2.49 -26.73 -6.10
N GLN A 17 -1.17 -26.61 -5.95
CA GLN A 17 -0.31 -27.72 -5.54
C GLN A 17 -0.69 -28.29 -4.17
N MET A 18 -1.10 -27.45 -3.21
CA MET A 18 -1.59 -27.91 -1.89
C MET A 18 -2.88 -28.72 -1.94
N ARG A 19 -3.62 -28.72 -3.06
CA ARG A 19 -4.85 -29.51 -3.22
C ARG A 19 -4.59 -30.94 -3.70
N ASP A 20 -3.35 -31.26 -4.05
CA ASP A 20 -2.95 -32.62 -4.41
C ASP A 20 -2.98 -33.53 -3.17
N THR A 21 -3.75 -34.60 -3.25
CA THR A 21 -3.90 -35.60 -2.17
C THR A 21 -2.67 -36.48 -1.98
N ASP A 22 -1.81 -36.58 -2.99
CA ASP A 22 -0.59 -37.39 -2.96
C ASP A 22 0.65 -36.57 -2.58
N LEU A 23 0.47 -35.30 -2.20
CA LEU A 23 1.57 -34.39 -1.84
C LEU A 23 2.26 -34.86 -0.54
N PRO A 24 3.59 -35.16 -0.59
CA PRO A 24 4.33 -35.56 0.60
C PRO A 24 4.33 -34.46 1.67
N LEU A 25 4.30 -34.84 2.94
CA LEU A 25 4.19 -33.91 4.06
C LEU A 25 5.31 -32.85 4.06
N GLU A 26 6.54 -33.25 3.81
CA GLU A 26 7.70 -32.34 3.74
C GLU A 26 7.51 -31.29 2.62
N LYS A 27 6.95 -31.69 1.48
CA LYS A 27 6.64 -30.77 0.38
C LYS A 27 5.47 -29.85 0.69
N SER A 28 4.45 -30.34 1.41
CA SER A 28 3.37 -29.51 1.93
C SER A 28 3.90 -28.40 2.84
N PHE A 29 4.89 -28.69 3.69
CA PHE A 29 5.53 -27.69 4.54
C PHE A 29 6.32 -26.65 3.74
N GLU A 30 7.15 -27.07 2.78
CA GLU A 30 7.90 -26.15 1.90
C GLU A 30 6.95 -25.19 1.14
N ILE A 31 5.88 -25.74 0.54
CA ILE A 31 4.89 -24.96 -0.22
C ILE A 31 4.15 -23.98 0.70
N PHE A 32 3.78 -24.42 1.91
CA PHE A 32 3.11 -23.57 2.89
C PHE A 32 3.99 -22.40 3.34
N GLU A 33 5.27 -22.66 3.64
CA GLU A 33 6.23 -21.62 4.04
C GLU A 33 6.42 -20.57 2.93
N GLU A 34 6.58 -21.03 1.68
CA GLU A 34 6.65 -20.15 0.52
C GLU A 34 5.37 -19.32 0.39
N GLY A 35 4.20 -19.97 0.48
CA GLY A 35 2.90 -19.32 0.37
C GLY A 35 2.67 -18.23 1.42
N ILE A 36 2.99 -18.50 2.68
CA ILE A 36 2.88 -17.51 3.77
C ILE A 36 3.81 -16.33 3.54
N THR A 37 5.05 -16.60 3.13
CA THR A 37 6.04 -15.55 2.86
C THR A 37 5.58 -14.64 1.72
N LEU A 38 5.07 -15.25 0.64
CA LEU A 38 4.57 -14.54 -0.53
C LEU A 38 3.33 -13.70 -0.20
N ALA A 39 2.37 -14.26 0.54
CA ALA A 39 1.16 -13.57 0.97
C ALA A 39 1.49 -12.35 1.85
N ARG A 40 2.44 -12.48 2.78
CA ARG A 40 2.93 -11.37 3.61
C ARG A 40 3.57 -10.26 2.77
N SER A 41 4.38 -10.62 1.78
CA SER A 41 4.99 -9.65 0.86
C SER A 41 3.93 -8.89 0.06
N LEU A 42 2.94 -9.60 -0.47
CA LEU A 42 1.84 -9.00 -1.25
C LEU A 42 1.04 -8.02 -0.41
N LYS A 43 0.68 -8.40 0.82
CA LYS A 43 -0.01 -7.52 1.76
C LYS A 43 0.78 -6.24 2.02
N LYS A 44 2.09 -6.36 2.28
CA LYS A 44 2.95 -5.21 2.54
C LYS A 44 2.99 -4.23 1.36
N GLU A 45 3.17 -4.74 0.13
CA GLU A 45 3.14 -3.90 -1.07
C GLU A 45 1.80 -3.18 -1.25
N LEU A 46 0.68 -3.87 -0.94
CA LEU A 46 -0.65 -3.28 -1.01
C LEU A 46 -0.85 -2.18 0.03
N ASP A 47 -0.45 -2.43 1.29
CA ASP A 47 -0.53 -1.47 2.38
C ASP A 47 0.29 -0.20 2.05
N GLU A 48 1.49 -0.35 1.47
CA GLU A 48 2.33 0.77 1.04
C GLU A 48 1.68 1.58 -0.10
N LEU A 49 1.01 0.91 -1.04
CA LEU A 49 0.31 1.59 -2.14
C LEU A 49 -0.92 2.35 -1.62
N GLN A 50 -1.68 1.73 -0.71
CA GLN A 50 -2.81 2.37 -0.06
C GLN A 50 -2.39 3.64 0.67
N GLY A 51 -1.30 3.60 1.45
CA GLY A 51 -0.80 4.78 2.15
C GLY A 51 -0.42 5.93 1.20
N LYS A 52 0.15 5.62 0.02
CA LYS A 52 0.44 6.65 -1.00
C LYS A 52 -0.83 7.28 -1.56
N VAL A 53 -1.87 6.48 -1.80
CA VAL A 53 -3.18 6.97 -2.27
C VAL A 53 -3.81 7.88 -1.22
N GLU A 54 -3.77 7.48 0.05
CA GLU A 54 -4.32 8.27 1.17
C GLU A 54 -3.64 9.64 1.30
N VAL A 55 -2.31 9.71 1.22
CA VAL A 55 -1.58 10.99 1.22
C VAL A 55 -2.01 11.89 0.05
N LEU A 56 -2.18 11.32 -1.15
CA LEU A 56 -2.63 12.07 -2.32
C LEU A 56 -4.05 12.61 -2.14
N LEU A 57 -4.98 11.80 -1.62
CA LEU A 57 -6.35 12.24 -1.35
C LEU A 57 -6.38 13.36 -0.31
N ASN A 58 -5.68 13.21 0.81
CA ASN A 58 -5.60 14.23 1.85
C ASN A 58 -5.01 15.55 1.31
N SER A 59 -4.00 15.47 0.41
CA SER A 59 -3.42 16.67 -0.20
C SER A 59 -4.36 17.41 -1.14
N LEU A 60 -5.31 16.72 -1.78
CA LEU A 60 -6.35 17.34 -2.60
C LEU A 60 -7.40 18.03 -1.74
N GLU A 61 -7.73 17.47 -0.57
CA GLU A 61 -8.67 18.08 0.38
C GLU A 61 -8.08 19.33 1.08
N GLU A 62 -6.77 19.35 1.37
CA GLU A 62 -6.09 20.52 1.94
C GLU A 62 -6.02 21.72 0.99
N ASP A 63 -6.06 21.50 -0.33
CA ASP A 63 -6.05 22.57 -1.34
C ASP A 63 -7.42 23.26 -1.49
N GLU A 64 -8.51 22.62 -1.05
CA GLU A 64 -9.86 23.20 -1.04
C GLU A 64 -10.17 24.01 0.24
N SER A 65 -9.27 24.01 1.22
CA SER A 65 -9.44 24.81 2.44
C SER A 65 -9.04 26.27 2.19
N PRO A 66 -9.94 27.27 2.33
CA PRO A 66 -9.58 28.67 2.13
C PRO A 66 -8.50 29.08 3.14
N ARG A 67 -7.29 29.35 2.64
CA ARG A 67 -6.20 29.88 3.45
C ARG A 67 -6.51 31.32 3.82
N THR A 68 -6.86 31.57 5.08
CA THR A 68 -6.84 32.93 5.63
C THR A 68 -5.40 33.29 5.98
N ALA A 69 -4.71 34.00 5.10
CA ALA A 69 -3.51 34.71 5.50
C ALA A 69 -3.91 35.83 6.49
N ALA A 70 -3.11 36.04 7.54
CA ALA A 70 -3.29 37.21 8.38
C ALA A 70 -3.08 38.45 7.51
N PHE A 71 -4.05 39.38 7.53
CA PHE A 71 -3.88 40.68 6.88
C PHE A 71 -2.75 41.40 7.61
N GLU A 72 -1.64 41.65 6.90
CA GLU A 72 -0.60 42.56 7.38
C GLU A 72 -1.24 43.95 7.51
N ASP A 73 -1.44 44.36 8.75
CA ASP A 73 -1.99 45.67 9.07
C ASP A 73 -0.95 46.75 8.72
N GLN A 74 -1.08 47.33 7.53
CA GLN A 74 -0.27 48.49 7.11
C GLN A 74 -0.68 49.80 7.79
N ALA A 75 -1.32 49.75 8.96
CA ALA A 75 -1.73 50.93 9.72
C ALA A 75 -0.64 51.44 10.68
N GLN A 76 0.60 51.64 10.23
CA GLN A 76 1.60 52.39 11.02
C GLN A 76 2.55 53.29 10.20
N ASN A 77 2.11 53.85 9.07
CA ASN A 77 2.87 54.95 8.45
C ASN A 77 2.06 56.21 8.16
N ILE A 78 1.34 56.68 9.18
CA ILE A 78 1.01 58.10 9.28
C ILE A 78 1.80 58.64 10.48
N GLN A 79 3.06 58.99 10.24
CA GLN A 79 3.76 59.93 11.12
C GLN A 79 3.27 61.35 10.79
N PRO A 80 3.13 62.23 11.81
CA PRO A 80 2.57 63.57 11.66
C PRO A 80 3.37 64.48 10.73
#